data_AF-A0A147KAP1-F1
#
_entry.id   AF-A0A147KAP1-F1
#
_cell.length_a   1.000
_cell.length_b   1.000
_cell.length_c   1.000
_cell.angle_alpha   90.00
_cell.angle_beta   90.00
_cell.angle_gamma   90.00
#
_symmetry.space_group_name_H-M   'P 1'
#
loop_
_entity.id
_entity.type
_entity.pdbx_description
1 polymer ?
#
loop_
_entity_poly.entity_id
_entity_poly.type
_entity_poly.pdbx_seq_one_letter_code
_entity_poly.pdbx_strand_id
1 'polypeptide(L)'
;MEFIESIDPFLMQLFIVPLLVIGLGLLVSILAKKVFVAPLITLLLNLLYETWYMKHYYPEHEISYTSWNIIFPVISLVISWIVLSVLKQKSNQN
;
A
#
# COMPACT_ATOMS: atom_id res chain seq x y z
N MET A 1 -8.88 4.69 -19.65
CA MET A 1 -9.66 3.78 -18.78
C MET A 1 -9.69 2.37 -19.36
N GLU A 2 -9.78 2.22 -20.69
CA GLU A 2 -9.69 0.91 -21.39
C GLU A 2 -8.50 0.02 -20.96
N PHE A 3 -7.33 0.60 -20.66
CA PHE A 3 -6.18 -0.16 -20.19
C PHE A 3 -6.34 -0.74 -18.77
N ILE A 4 -7.03 -0.04 -17.86
CA ILE A 4 -7.29 -0.57 -16.51
C ILE A 4 -8.39 -1.62 -16.57
N GLU A 5 -9.41 -1.37 -17.40
CA GLU A 5 -10.52 -2.31 -17.64
C GLU A 5 -10.08 -3.58 -18.38
N SER A 6 -8.99 -3.54 -19.14
CA SER A 6 -8.42 -4.73 -19.78
C SER A 6 -7.56 -5.59 -18.85
N ILE A 7 -7.23 -5.08 -17.66
CA ILE A 7 -6.47 -5.84 -16.65
C ILE A 7 -7.45 -6.65 -15.80
N ASP A 8 -7.14 -7.93 -15.64
CA ASP A 8 -7.91 -8.82 -14.77
C ASP A 8 -7.98 -8.28 -13.32
N PRO A 9 -9.19 -8.22 -12.71
CA PRO A 9 -9.35 -7.69 -11.35
C PRO A 9 -8.51 -8.41 -10.29
N PHE A 10 -8.30 -9.73 -10.40
CA PHE A 10 -7.44 -10.46 -9.45
C PHE A 10 -5.98 -10.06 -9.61
N LEU A 11 -5.51 -9.89 -10.85
CA LEU A 11 -4.15 -9.40 -11.10
C LEU A 11 -3.95 -8.00 -10.51
N MET A 12 -4.94 -7.12 -10.69
CA MET A 12 -4.90 -5.78 -10.14
C MET A 12 -4.84 -5.80 -8.61
N GLN A 13 -5.71 -6.60 -7.97
CA GLN A 13 -5.86 -6.67 -6.52
C GLN A 13 -4.70 -7.38 -5.80
N LEU A 14 -4.10 -8.41 -6.39
CA LEU A 14 -3.07 -9.24 -5.74
C LEU A 14 -1.64 -8.83 -6.05
N PHE A 15 -1.39 -8.14 -7.17
CA PHE A 15 -0.04 -7.83 -7.60
C PHE A 15 0.18 -6.33 -7.82
N ILE A 16 -0.63 -5.69 -8.64
CA ILE A 16 -0.38 -4.31 -9.06
C ILE A 16 -0.64 -3.33 -7.91
N VAL A 17 -1.85 -3.35 -7.34
CA VAL A 17 -2.23 -2.47 -6.22
C VAL A 17 -1.30 -2.68 -5.03
N PRO A 18 -1.07 -3.92 -4.53
CA PRO A 18 -0.22 -4.13 -3.37
C PRO A 18 1.20 -3.62 -3.58
N LEU A 19 1.79 -3.87 -4.76
CA LEU A 19 3.13 -3.41 -5.07
C LEU A 19 3.23 -1.89 -5.03
N LEU A 20 2.24 -1.18 -5.59
CA LEU A 20 2.23 0.28 -5.61
C LEU A 20 2.00 0.87 -4.21
N VAL A 21 0.95 0.43 -3.49
CA VAL A 21 0.58 1.03 -2.20
C VAL A 21 1.56 0.68 -1.08
N ILE A 22 2.11 -0.54 -1.07
CA ILE A 22 3.17 -0.94 -0.12
C ILE A 22 4.50 -0.31 -0.54
N GLY A 23 4.87 -0.40 -1.82
CA GLY A 23 6.14 0.12 -2.32
C GLY A 23 6.30 1.62 -2.06
N LEU A 24 5.27 2.42 -2.34
CA LEU A 24 5.27 3.85 -2.04
C LEU A 24 5.31 4.11 -0.53
N GLY A 25 4.56 3.35 0.28
CA GLY A 25 4.60 3.47 1.74
C GLY A 25 5.99 3.22 2.32
N LEU A 26 6.67 2.16 1.85
CA LEU A 26 8.04 1.85 2.24
C LEU A 26 9.00 2.96 1.82
N LEU A 27 8.89 3.48 0.58
CA LEU A 27 9.75 4.55 0.09
C LEU A 27 9.65 5.79 0.99
N VAL A 28 8.42 6.24 1.28
CA VAL A 28 8.19 7.41 2.16
C VAL A 28 8.70 7.14 3.58
N SER A 29 8.53 5.92 4.09
CA SER A 29 9.03 5.52 5.40
C SER A 29 10.56 5.56 5.51
N ILE A 30 11.26 5.13 4.46
CA ILE A 30 12.72 5.19 4.37
C ILE A 30 13.19 6.65 4.37
N LEU A 31 12.57 7.51 3.56
CA LEU A 31 12.88 8.94 3.51
C LEU A 31 12.62 9.64 4.85
N ALA A 32 11.50 9.32 5.50
CA ALA A 32 11.13 9.85 6.80
C ALA A 32 11.93 9.25 7.97
N LYS A 33 12.66 8.15 7.74
CA LYS A 33 13.34 7.32 8.77
C LYS A 33 12.41 6.89 9.91
N LYS A 34 11.13 6.65 9.60
CA LYS A 34 10.08 6.32 10.57
C LYS A 34 9.29 5.10 10.13
N VAL A 35 9.36 4.03 10.92
CA VAL A 35 8.70 2.73 10.63
C VAL A 35 7.19 2.89 10.46
N PHE A 36 6.53 3.62 11.36
CA PHE A 36 5.07 3.82 11.33
C PHE A 36 4.54 4.61 10.13
N VAL A 37 5.40 5.27 9.37
CA VAL A 37 4.96 6.00 8.16
C VAL A 37 4.58 5.03 7.05
N ALA A 38 5.21 3.85 6.97
CA ALA A 38 4.89 2.87 5.93
C ALA A 38 3.43 2.38 6.00
N PRO A 39 2.94 1.83 7.13
CA PRO A 39 1.54 1.40 7.23
C PRO A 39 0.55 2.54 7.04
N LEU A 40 0.87 3.76 7.50
CA LEU A 40 -0.02 4.91 7.37
C LEU A 40 -0.22 5.31 5.90
N ILE A 41 0.87 5.41 5.14
CA ILE A 41 0.82 5.76 3.72
C ILE A 41 0.19 4.63 2.92
N THR A 42 0.52 3.38 3.21
CA THR A 42 -0.11 2.21 2.57
C THR A 42 -1.62 2.18 2.81
N LEU A 43 -2.07 2.44 4.04
CA LEU A 43 -3.51 2.51 4.37
C LEU A 43 -4.19 3.63 3.57
N LEU A 44 -3.61 4.83 3.59
CA LEU A 44 -4.17 6.00 2.90
C LEU A 44 -4.33 5.74 1.40
N LEU A 45 -3.28 5.21 0.76
CA LEU A 45 -3.29 4.94 -0.68
C LEU A 45 -4.29 3.84 -1.04
N ASN A 46 -4.40 2.78 -0.22
CA ASN A 46 -5.35 1.70 -0.46
C ASN A 46 -6.81 2.16 -0.26
N LEU A 47 -7.09 2.99 0.76
CA LEU A 47 -8.41 3.58 0.95
C LEU A 47 -8.82 4.48 -0.22
N LEU A 48 -7.89 5.28 -0.75
CA LEU A 48 -8.13 6.10 -1.93
C LEU A 48 -8.43 5.24 -3.16
N TYR A 49 -7.64 4.17 -3.36
CA TYR A 49 -7.86 3.24 -4.46
C TYR A 49 -9.22 2.55 -4.35
N GLU A 50 -9.58 1.96 -3.20
CA GLU A 50 -10.87 1.28 -3.02
C GLU A 50 -12.05 2.23 -3.14
N THR A 51 -11.92 3.46 -2.62
CA THR A 51 -12.97 4.49 -2.78
C THR A 51 -13.16 4.86 -4.25
N TRP A 52 -12.07 5.02 -5.00
CA TRP A 52 -12.14 5.29 -6.44
C TRP A 52 -12.72 4.10 -7.21
N TYR A 53 -12.26 2.88 -6.90
CA TYR A 53 -12.70 1.65 -7.55
C TYR A 53 -14.21 1.43 -7.36
N MET A 54 -14.73 1.56 -6.14
CA MET A 54 -16.15 1.39 -5.84
C MET A 54 -17.00 2.45 -6.54
N LYS A 55 -16.61 3.73 -6.47
CA LYS A 55 -17.34 4.80 -7.15
C LYS A 55 -17.36 4.63 -8.67
N HIS A 56 -16.33 4.02 -9.24
CA HIS A 56 -16.21 3.85 -10.68
C HIS A 56 -16.97 2.62 -11.19
N TYR A 57 -16.77 1.45 -10.57
CA TYR A 57 -17.34 0.20 -11.04
C TYR A 57 -18.71 -0.13 -10.43
N TYR A 58 -19.02 0.43 -9.25
CA TYR A 58 -20.26 0.15 -8.49
C TYR A 58 -20.90 1.46 -7.96
N PRO A 59 -21.23 2.42 -8.83
CA PRO A 59 -21.67 3.76 -8.42
C PRO A 59 -22.96 3.77 -7.58
N GLU A 60 -23.83 2.78 -7.76
CA GLU A 60 -25.12 2.66 -7.06
C GLU A 60 -25.01 1.97 -5.68
N HIS A 61 -23.84 1.47 -5.30
CA HIS A 61 -23.63 0.76 -4.04
C HIS A 61 -23.00 1.66 -2.98
N GLU A 62 -23.32 1.40 -1.71
CA GLU A 62 -22.62 2.04 -0.59
C GLU A 62 -21.13 1.65 -0.58
N ILE A 63 -20.28 2.59 -0.18
CA ILE A 63 -18.83 2.37 -0.12
C ILE A 63 -18.53 1.34 0.98
N SER A 64 -18.06 0.17 0.58
CA SER A 64 -17.58 -0.88 1.47
C SER A 64 -16.07 -1.05 1.31
N TYR A 65 -15.37 -1.15 2.44
CA TYR A 65 -13.93 -1.35 2.50
C TYR A 65 -13.59 -2.80 2.77
N THR A 66 -12.61 -3.32 2.03
CA THR A 66 -12.17 -4.71 2.18
C THR A 66 -11.12 -4.86 3.27
N SER A 67 -10.88 -6.11 3.69
CA SER A 67 -9.84 -6.48 4.67
C SER A 67 -8.41 -6.14 4.22
N TRP A 68 -8.20 -5.82 2.94
CA TRP A 68 -6.91 -5.38 2.41
C TRP A 68 -6.42 -4.08 3.04
N ASN A 69 -7.33 -3.23 3.51
CA ASN A 69 -7.01 -2.04 4.31
C ASN A 69 -6.34 -2.37 5.66
N ILE A 70 -6.39 -3.61 6.12
CA ILE A 70 -5.68 -4.06 7.33
C ILE A 70 -4.45 -4.87 6.94
N ILE A 71 -4.60 -5.79 5.99
CA ILE A 71 -3.54 -6.71 5.58
C ILE A 71 -2.34 -5.94 5.00
N PHE A 72 -2.55 -5.01 4.06
CA PHE A 72 -1.43 -4.29 3.44
C PHE A 72 -0.66 -3.41 4.43
N PRO A 73 -1.31 -2.61 5.30
CA PRO A 73 -0.58 -1.87 6.32
C PRO A 73 0.22 -2.76 7.27
N VAL A 74 -0.32 -3.91 7.69
CA VAL A 74 0.43 -4.85 8.55
C VAL A 74 1.67 -5.39 7.83
N ILE A 75 1.55 -5.80 6.57
CA ILE A 75 2.70 -6.23 5.75
C ILE A 75 3.72 -5.11 5.61
N SER A 76 3.26 -3.89 5.29
CA SER A 76 4.10 -2.69 5.14
C SER A 76 4.85 -2.35 6.44
N LEU A 77 4.21 -2.51 7.60
CA LEU A 77 4.84 -2.34 8.90
C LEU A 77 5.97 -3.35 9.13
N VAL A 78 5.73 -4.64 8.84
CA VAL A 78 6.75 -5.68 9.01
C VAL A 78 7.96 -5.42 8.10
N ILE A 79 7.71 -5.12 6.82
CA ILE A 79 8.80 -4.87 5.86
C ILE A 79 9.57 -3.61 6.24
N SER A 80 8.88 -2.50 6.56
CA SER A 80 9.55 -1.25 6.94
C SER A 80 10.40 -1.40 8.20
N TRP A 81 9.94 -2.17 9.20
CA TRP A 81 10.73 -2.48 10.38
C TRP A 81 12.05 -3.14 9.98
N ILE A 82 11.98 -4.23 9.21
CA ILE A 82 13.16 -4.98 8.77
C ILE A 82 14.12 -4.06 8.01
N VAL A 83 13.62 -3.34 7.00
CA VAL A 83 14.43 -2.46 6.14
C VAL A 83 15.11 -1.36 6.95
N LEU A 84 14.37 -0.63 7.78
CA LEU A 84 14.93 0.46 8.59
C LEU A 84 15.93 -0.05 9.65
N SER A 85 15.72 -1.25 10.19
CA SER A 85 16.66 -1.86 11.12
C SER A 85 18.00 -2.19 10.45
N VAL A 86 17.96 -2.77 9.25
CA VAL A 86 19.15 -3.06 8.45
C VAL A 86 19.88 -1.77 8.04
N LEU A 87 19.13 -0.75 7.58
CA LEU A 87 19.71 0.54 7.20
C LEU A 87 20.35 1.26 8.41
N LYS A 88 19.73 1.19 9.59
CA LYS A 88 20.28 1.78 10.82
C LYS A 88 21.57 1.08 11.26
N GLN A 89 21.65 -0.25 11.16
CA GLN A 89 22.87 -0.99 11.46
C GLN A 89 24.02 -0.58 10.53
N LYS A 90 23.77 -0.49 9.22
CA LYS A 90 24.78 -0.06 8.25
C LYS A 90 25.29 1.36 8.51
N SER A 91 24.41 2.27 8.93
CA SER A 91 24.79 3.64 9.27
C SER A 91 25.66 3.75 10.52
N ASN A 92 25.62 2.77 11.43
CA ASN A 92 26.41 2.78 12.67
C ASN A 92 27.77 2.08 12.51
N GLN A 93 28.00 1.37 11.42
CA GLN A 93 29.26 0.67 11.12
C GLN A 93 30.24 1.48 10.26
N ASN A 94 29.77 2.61 9.71
CA ASN A 94 30.57 3.58 8.94
C ASN A 94 30.87 4.81 9.80
#